data_AF-A0A431MRH6-F1
#
_entry.id   AF-A0A431MRH6-F1
#
_cell.length_a   1.000
_cell.length_b   1.000
_cell.length_c   1.000
_cell.angle_alpha   90.00
_cell.angle_beta   90.00
_cell.angle_gamma   90.00
#
_symmetry.space_group_name_H-M   'P 1'
#
loop_
_entity.id
_entity.type
_entity.pdbx_description
1 polymer ?
#
loop_
_entity_poly.entity_id
_entity_poly.type
_entity_poly.pdbx_seq_one_letter_code
_entity_poly.pdbx_strand_id
1 'polypeptide(L)'
;MRPFVYLISGILLCLTASAQKSKDIPSFGNVDKSELQLTECAFDKNADALVLFDLEETFCSISSSSFFAQTERHARIKILNQSGLKYADIHIPYWLPNENIKNFTAQTYNIDLSGKIITSKVDKKFVYSKRLNKRKAELVFSCVAGIAGDINTVNIKMVLEFKKPVYSVSNYPEFHEFYKQLFTFLNEQIVIKKNLNSD
;
A
#
# COMPACT_ATOMS: atom_id res chain seq x y z
N MET A 1 8.24 -40.47 -43.68
CA MET A 1 7.58 -39.15 -43.48
C MET A 1 6.52 -39.29 -42.39
N ARG A 2 6.82 -39.05 -41.10
CA ARG A 2 5.83 -39.05 -39.98
C ARG A 2 6.32 -38.69 -38.56
N PRO A 3 7.52 -38.12 -38.29
CA PRO A 3 7.81 -37.59 -36.94
C PRO A 3 7.81 -36.04 -36.86
N PHE A 4 7.86 -35.33 -38.00
CA PHE A 4 7.99 -33.86 -38.01
C PHE A 4 6.67 -33.12 -37.70
N VAL A 5 5.52 -33.78 -37.84
CA VAL A 5 4.20 -33.14 -37.65
C VAL A 5 3.86 -32.96 -36.16
N TYR A 6 4.38 -33.81 -35.27
CA TYR A 6 4.10 -33.71 -33.83
C TYR A 6 4.93 -32.64 -33.11
N LEU A 7 6.09 -32.25 -33.65
CA LEU A 7 6.95 -31.22 -33.05
C LEU A 7 6.35 -29.80 -33.21
N ILE A 8 5.59 -29.57 -34.29
CA ILE A 8 4.93 -28.28 -34.56
C ILE A 8 3.64 -28.13 -33.74
N SER A 9 2.99 -29.24 -33.37
CA SER A 9 1.77 -29.22 -32.54
C SER A 9 2.04 -28.90 -31.05
N GLY A 10 3.28 -29.08 -30.57
CA GLY A 10 3.63 -28.82 -29.16
C GLY A 10 3.95 -27.35 -28.84
N ILE A 11 4.32 -26.56 -29.85
CA ILE A 11 4.74 -25.15 -29.67
C ILE A 11 3.54 -24.18 -29.63
N LEU A 12 2.37 -24.60 -30.11
CA LEU A 12 1.16 -23.77 -30.13
C LEU A 12 0.44 -23.70 -28.76
N LEU A 13 0.84 -24.53 -27.78
CA LEU A 13 0.16 -24.61 -26.47
C LEU A 13 0.76 -23.69 -25.37
N CYS A 14 1.85 -22.97 -25.65
CA CYS A 14 2.56 -22.17 -24.63
C CYS A 14 2.37 -20.64 -24.74
N LEU A 15 1.45 -20.13 -25.57
CA LEU A 15 1.35 -18.69 -25.85
C LEU A 15 0.18 -17.95 -25.18
N THR A 16 -0.62 -18.59 -24.32
CA THR A 16 -1.56 -17.84 -23.49
C THR A 16 -0.86 -17.33 -22.24
N ALA A 17 0.08 -16.41 -22.44
CA ALA A 17 0.48 -15.48 -21.39
C ALA A 17 -0.76 -14.62 -21.09
N SER A 18 -1.52 -15.00 -20.05
CA SER A 18 -2.53 -14.13 -19.47
C SER A 18 -1.80 -12.92 -18.91
N ALA A 19 -1.72 -11.85 -19.69
CA ALA A 19 -1.45 -10.53 -19.16
C ALA A 19 -2.53 -10.27 -18.11
N GLN A 20 -2.14 -10.21 -16.83
CA GLN A 20 -3.03 -9.76 -15.78
C GLN A 20 -3.44 -8.33 -16.18
N LYS A 21 -4.71 -8.12 -16.55
CA LYS A 21 -5.27 -6.78 -16.67
C LYS A 21 -4.88 -6.04 -15.38
N SER A 22 -4.13 -4.96 -15.50
CA SER A 22 -3.93 -4.05 -14.37
C SER A 22 -5.33 -3.67 -13.88
N LYS A 23 -5.64 -4.00 -12.63
CA LYS A 23 -6.91 -3.60 -12.02
C LYS A 23 -6.95 -2.07 -12.09
N ASP A 24 -7.96 -1.50 -12.75
CA ASP A 24 -8.12 -0.04 -12.79
C ASP A 24 -8.15 0.48 -11.36
N ILE A 25 -7.22 1.38 -11.05
CA ILE A 25 -7.08 1.91 -9.69
C ILE A 25 -8.12 3.02 -9.56
N PRO A 26 -9.15 2.84 -8.70
CA PRO A 26 -10.20 3.83 -8.58
C PRO A 26 -9.61 5.13 -8.04
N SER A 27 -10.18 6.27 -8.41
CA SER A 27 -9.82 7.55 -7.80
C SER A 27 -10.13 7.55 -6.29
N PHE A 28 -9.40 8.36 -5.53
CA PHE A 28 -9.64 8.49 -4.10
C PHE A 28 -11.09 8.91 -3.83
N GLY A 29 -11.77 8.23 -2.90
CA GLY A 29 -13.20 8.43 -2.65
C GLY A 29 -14.10 7.37 -3.27
N ASN A 30 -13.68 6.78 -4.40
CA ASN A 30 -14.49 5.81 -5.13
C ASN A 30 -14.23 4.39 -4.61
N VAL A 31 -15.26 3.81 -4.02
CA VAL A 31 -15.22 2.47 -3.45
C VAL A 31 -16.36 1.64 -4.02
N ASP A 32 -16.04 0.44 -4.47
CA ASP A 32 -17.04 -0.53 -4.88
C ASP A 32 -17.60 -1.24 -3.64
N LYS A 33 -18.92 -1.42 -3.61
CA LYS A 33 -19.60 -2.14 -2.53
C LYS A 33 -19.13 -3.59 -2.44
N SER A 34 -18.74 -4.20 -3.56
CA SER A 34 -18.18 -5.57 -3.56
C SER A 34 -16.91 -5.67 -2.72
N GLU A 35 -16.02 -4.67 -2.78
CA GLU A 35 -14.79 -4.63 -1.97
C GLU A 35 -15.09 -4.50 -0.47
N LEU A 36 -16.17 -3.80 -0.13
CA LEU A 36 -16.64 -3.67 1.25
C LEU A 36 -17.30 -4.96 1.77
N GLN A 37 -17.82 -5.80 0.89
CA GLN A 37 -18.45 -7.08 1.26
C GLN A 37 -17.48 -8.26 1.23
N LEU A 38 -16.21 -8.05 0.87
CA LEU A 38 -15.16 -9.07 0.99
C LEU A 38 -14.97 -9.46 2.46
N THR A 39 -15.25 -10.72 2.77
CA THR A 39 -15.11 -11.30 4.11
C THR A 39 -13.85 -12.14 4.28
N GLU A 40 -13.28 -12.63 3.17
CA GLU A 40 -12.08 -13.46 3.18
C GLU A 40 -11.15 -13.12 2.02
N CYS A 41 -9.87 -13.45 2.19
CA CYS A 41 -8.88 -13.39 1.14
C CYS A 41 -8.80 -14.74 0.42
N ALA A 42 -8.95 -14.74 -0.91
CA ALA A 42 -9.05 -15.97 -1.70
C ALA A 42 -7.81 -16.88 -1.62
N PHE A 43 -6.63 -16.31 -1.37
CA PHE A 43 -5.37 -17.04 -1.27
C PHE A 43 -4.90 -17.28 0.16
N ASP A 44 -5.50 -16.61 1.16
CA ASP A 44 -5.21 -16.82 2.58
C ASP A 44 -6.46 -16.59 3.44
N LYS A 45 -7.13 -17.68 3.81
CA LYS A 45 -8.36 -17.63 4.63
C LYS A 45 -8.15 -17.13 6.05
N ASN A 46 -6.91 -17.11 6.54
CA ASN A 46 -6.58 -16.66 7.89
C ASN A 46 -6.07 -15.20 7.91
N ALA A 47 -6.12 -14.49 6.78
CA ALA A 47 -5.64 -13.13 6.69
C ALA A 47 -6.44 -12.18 7.60
N ASP A 48 -5.72 -11.42 8.42
CA ASP A 48 -6.29 -10.39 9.29
C ASP A 48 -6.77 -9.15 8.50
N ALA A 49 -6.08 -8.86 7.39
CA ALA A 49 -6.35 -7.74 6.50
C ALA A 49 -5.85 -8.06 5.08
N LEU A 50 -6.38 -7.34 4.09
CA LEU A 50 -6.03 -7.48 2.68
C LEU A 50 -5.71 -6.11 2.09
N VAL A 51 -4.52 -5.95 1.52
CA VAL A 51 -4.18 -4.77 0.71
C VAL A 51 -4.88 -4.92 -0.64
N LEU A 52 -5.88 -4.09 -0.89
CA LEU A 52 -6.63 -4.11 -2.16
C LEU A 52 -5.82 -3.49 -3.30
N PHE A 53 -5.05 -2.45 -2.98
CA PHE A 53 -4.01 -1.89 -3.82
C PHE A 53 -3.10 -0.96 -2.99
N ASP A 54 -1.88 -0.77 -3.48
CA ASP A 54 -0.93 0.24 -3.01
C ASP A 54 -0.22 0.79 -4.24
N LEU A 55 -0.62 2.01 -4.64
CA LEU A 55 -0.09 2.68 -5.82
C LEU A 55 0.84 3.80 -5.38
N GLU A 56 1.99 3.87 -6.06
CA GLU A 56 2.97 4.92 -5.88
C GLU A 56 3.30 5.55 -7.25
N GLU A 57 3.09 6.86 -7.38
CA GLU A 57 3.42 7.64 -8.58
C GLU A 57 4.44 8.72 -8.22
N THR A 58 5.64 8.65 -8.83
CA THR A 58 6.71 9.61 -8.57
C THR A 58 6.94 10.53 -9.77
N PHE A 59 6.88 11.82 -9.50
CA PHE A 59 7.18 12.90 -10.43
C PHE A 59 8.52 13.51 -10.06
N CYS A 60 9.49 13.42 -10.97
CA CYS A 60 10.80 14.03 -10.83
C CYS A 60 10.92 15.24 -11.76
N SER A 61 11.40 16.35 -11.25
CA SER A 61 11.76 17.53 -12.02
C SER A 61 13.23 17.87 -11.77
N ILE A 62 13.96 18.01 -12.87
CA ILE A 62 15.39 18.32 -12.87
C ILE A 62 15.58 19.66 -13.57
N SER A 63 16.23 20.59 -12.88
CA SER A 63 16.73 21.83 -13.45
C SER A 63 18.24 21.95 -13.21
N SER A 64 18.88 22.94 -13.82
CA SER A 64 20.31 23.20 -13.66
C SER A 64 20.75 23.49 -12.22
N SER A 65 19.82 23.86 -11.33
CA SER A 65 20.11 24.27 -9.95
C SER A 65 19.30 23.50 -8.88
N SER A 66 18.36 22.64 -9.28
CA SER A 66 17.53 21.89 -8.34
C SER A 66 17.06 20.57 -8.93
N PHE A 67 16.95 19.55 -8.08
CA PHE A 67 16.09 18.40 -8.36
C PHE A 67 15.04 18.30 -7.27
N PHE A 68 13.85 17.93 -7.71
CA PHE A 68 12.67 17.78 -6.92
C PHE A 68 12.03 16.44 -7.29
N ALA A 69 11.72 15.62 -6.28
CA ALA A 69 10.87 14.47 -6.47
C ALA A 69 9.63 14.60 -5.59
N GLN A 70 8.48 14.27 -6.17
CA GLN A 70 7.21 14.20 -5.46
C GLN A 70 6.61 12.84 -5.73
N THR A 71 6.31 12.11 -4.67
CA THR A 71 5.59 10.85 -4.75
C THR A 71 4.16 11.06 -4.26
N GLU A 72 3.18 10.64 -5.03
CA GLU A 72 1.83 10.39 -4.55
C GLU A 72 1.68 8.90 -4.21
N ARG A 73 1.19 8.59 -3.00
CA ARG A 73 0.86 7.23 -2.59
C ARG A 73 -0.63 7.12 -2.31
N HIS A 74 -1.28 6.15 -2.93
CA HIS A 74 -2.69 5.83 -2.74
C HIS A 74 -2.81 4.35 -2.35
N ALA A 75 -3.17 4.11 -1.10
CA ALA A 75 -3.25 2.76 -0.54
C ALA A 75 -4.66 2.48 -0.01
N ARG A 76 -5.13 1.25 -0.22
CA ARG A 76 -6.40 0.77 0.31
C ARG A 76 -6.21 -0.58 1.00
N ILE A 77 -6.60 -0.63 2.26
CA ILE A 77 -6.49 -1.81 3.11
C ILE A 77 -7.89 -2.20 3.59
N LYS A 78 -8.29 -3.43 3.32
CA LYS A 78 -9.50 -4.06 3.85
C LYS A 78 -9.15 -4.78 5.15
N ILE A 79 -9.83 -4.45 6.24
CA ILE A 79 -9.68 -5.15 7.52
C ILE A 79 -10.67 -6.31 7.54
N LEU A 80 -10.22 -7.55 7.62
CA LEU A 80 -11.07 -8.74 7.53
C LEU A 80 -11.61 -9.20 8.89
N ASN A 81 -10.87 -8.96 9.97
CA ASN A 81 -11.24 -9.37 11.32
C ASN A 81 -10.74 -8.37 12.39
N GLN A 82 -11.10 -8.62 13.65
CA GLN A 82 -10.72 -7.77 14.79
C GLN A 82 -9.20 -7.64 14.95
N SER A 83 -8.44 -8.71 14.72
CA SER A 83 -6.98 -8.72 14.80
C SER A 83 -6.35 -7.81 13.74
N GLY A 84 -7.03 -7.59 12.61
CA GLY A 84 -6.60 -6.68 11.56
C GLY A 84 -6.71 -5.20 11.91
N LEU A 85 -7.44 -4.82 12.96
CA LEU A 85 -7.55 -3.42 13.38
C LEU A 85 -6.21 -2.77 13.72
N LYS A 86 -5.19 -3.56 14.06
CA LYS A 86 -3.80 -3.08 14.23
C LYS A 86 -3.25 -2.39 12.97
N TYR A 87 -3.71 -2.79 11.77
CA TYR A 87 -3.30 -2.18 10.50
C TYR A 87 -4.01 -0.85 10.21
N ALA A 88 -4.97 -0.45 11.06
CA ALA A 88 -5.60 0.87 11.01
C ALA A 88 -4.89 1.91 11.90
N ASP A 89 -3.89 1.52 12.69
CA ASP A 89 -2.93 2.42 13.34
C ASP A 89 -1.69 2.56 12.45
N ILE A 90 -1.48 3.74 11.89
CA ILE A 90 -0.60 3.92 10.74
C ILE A 90 0.52 4.90 11.07
N HIS A 91 1.73 4.44 10.84
CA HIS A 91 2.97 5.15 11.09
C HIS A 91 3.74 5.24 9.77
N ILE A 92 3.87 6.46 9.25
CA ILE A 92 4.49 6.70 7.94
C ILE A 92 5.83 7.38 8.16
N PRO A 93 6.96 6.65 8.06
CA PRO A 93 8.28 7.23 8.26
C PRO A 93 8.69 8.13 7.08
N TYR A 94 9.38 9.22 7.40
CA TYR A 94 9.99 10.13 6.42
C TYR A 94 11.28 10.76 6.97
N TRP A 95 12.18 11.17 6.06
CA TRP A 95 13.54 11.61 6.38
C TRP A 95 13.69 13.14 6.50
N LEU A 96 14.16 13.60 7.65
CA LEU A 96 14.44 15.00 7.91
C LEU A 96 15.86 15.42 7.47
N PRO A 97 16.06 16.70 7.08
CA PRO A 97 15.04 17.73 6.82
C PRO A 97 14.51 17.71 5.37
N ASN A 98 14.83 16.68 4.60
CA ASN A 98 14.70 16.72 3.14
C ASN A 98 13.31 16.29 2.64
N GLU A 99 12.60 15.52 3.46
CA GLU A 99 11.28 15.01 3.14
C GLU A 99 10.22 15.70 3.98
N ASN A 100 9.06 15.88 3.35
CA ASN A 100 7.86 16.35 4.03
C ASN A 100 6.63 15.64 3.46
N ILE A 101 5.62 15.43 4.30
CA ILE A 101 4.33 14.90 3.89
C ILE A 101 3.36 16.07 3.70
N LYS A 102 2.79 16.17 2.50
CA LYS A 102 1.78 17.16 2.12
C LYS A 102 0.51 16.45 1.67
N ASN A 103 -0.60 17.20 1.63
CA ASN A 103 -1.89 16.75 1.09
C ASN A 103 -2.38 15.41 1.66
N PHE A 104 -2.05 15.14 2.92
CA PHE A 104 -2.49 13.93 3.60
C PHE A 104 -4.01 13.91 3.76
N THR A 105 -4.63 12.82 3.29
CA THR A 105 -6.05 12.52 3.48
C THR A 105 -6.20 11.03 3.76
N ALA A 106 -6.93 10.68 4.82
CA ALA A 106 -7.30 9.31 5.12
C ALA A 106 -8.78 9.25 5.49
N GLN A 107 -9.44 8.17 5.09
CA GLN A 107 -10.84 7.92 5.44
C GLN A 107 -11.15 6.42 5.50
N THR A 108 -12.16 6.07 6.29
CA THR A 108 -12.69 4.71 6.38
C THR A 108 -14.05 4.64 5.71
N TYR A 109 -14.38 3.46 5.21
CA TYR A 109 -15.68 3.14 4.61
C TYR A 109 -16.26 1.89 5.26
N ASN A 110 -17.52 2.02 5.69
CA ASN A 110 -18.33 0.97 6.29
C ASN A 110 -19.66 0.86 5.55
N ILE A 111 -20.37 -0.26 5.72
CA ILE A 111 -21.73 -0.45 5.22
C ILE A 111 -22.68 -0.43 6.42
N ASP A 112 -23.73 0.40 6.38
CA ASP A 112 -24.76 0.39 7.42
C ASP A 112 -25.75 -0.79 7.26
N LEU A 113 -26.64 -0.96 8.25
CA LEU A 113 -27.70 -1.98 8.18
C LEU A 113 -28.65 -1.80 6.98
N SER A 114 -28.66 -0.63 6.34
CA SER A 114 -29.46 -0.32 5.15
C SER A 114 -28.70 -0.60 3.84
N GLY A 115 -27.44 -1.06 3.91
CA GLY A 115 -26.60 -1.32 2.76
C GLY A 115 -25.96 -0.07 2.14
N LYS A 116 -26.00 1.08 2.80
CA LYS A 116 -25.40 2.35 2.37
C LYS A 116 -23.97 2.49 2.89
N ILE A 117 -23.10 3.05 2.05
CA ILE A 117 -21.71 3.31 2.41
C ILE A 117 -21.63 4.54 3.33
N ILE A 118 -21.13 4.34 4.54
CA ILE A 118 -20.77 5.40 5.48
C ILE A 118 -19.28 5.70 5.31
N THR A 119 -18.93 6.97 5.10
CA THR A 119 -17.55 7.43 5.01
C THR A 119 -17.18 8.24 6.25
N SER A 120 -16.09 7.87 6.92
CA SER A 120 -15.57 8.59 8.08
C SER A 120 -14.16 9.10 7.77
N LYS A 121 -14.02 10.42 7.66
CA LYS A 121 -12.72 11.06 7.40
C LYS A 121 -11.91 11.13 8.69
N VAL A 122 -10.60 10.87 8.59
CA VAL A 122 -9.68 11.12 9.70
C VAL A 122 -9.58 12.63 9.92
N ASP A 123 -9.92 13.09 11.12
CA ASP A 123 -9.76 14.50 11.48
C ASP A 123 -8.25 14.81 11.57
N LYS A 124 -7.83 15.86 10.87
CA LYS A 124 -6.44 16.33 10.85
C LYS A 124 -5.90 16.67 12.24
N LYS A 125 -6.79 16.95 13.21
CA LYS A 125 -6.40 17.18 14.62
C LYS A 125 -5.81 15.95 15.29
N PHE A 126 -6.16 14.75 14.85
CA PHE A 126 -5.64 13.48 15.37
C PHE A 126 -4.45 12.95 14.55
N VAL A 127 -3.99 13.71 13.56
CA VAL A 127 -2.82 13.40 12.74
C VAL A 127 -1.66 14.24 13.25
N TYR A 128 -0.55 13.60 13.64
CA TYR A 128 0.60 14.32 14.18
C TYR A 128 1.92 13.74 13.70
N SER A 129 2.96 14.57 13.71
CA SER A 129 4.33 14.13 13.43
C SER A 129 5.05 13.79 14.73
N LYS A 130 5.63 12.60 14.79
CA LYS A 130 6.47 12.11 15.87
C LYS A 130 7.92 12.07 15.41
N ARG A 131 8.79 12.83 16.06
CA ARG A 131 10.23 12.78 15.76
C ARG A 131 10.85 11.55 16.40
N LEU A 132 11.52 10.71 15.60
CA LEU A 132 12.24 9.53 16.09
C LEU A 132 13.69 9.87 16.45
N ASN A 133 14.37 10.61 15.58
CA ASN A 133 15.76 11.04 15.81
C ASN A 133 16.08 12.31 14.98
N LYS A 134 17.37 12.64 14.86
CA LYS A 134 17.81 13.83 14.10
C LYS A 134 17.48 13.75 12.60
N ARG A 135 17.37 12.55 12.03
CA ARG A 135 17.20 12.27 10.60
C ARG A 135 15.86 11.64 10.22
N LYS A 136 15.06 11.14 11.18
CA LYS A 136 13.78 10.46 10.92
C LYS A 136 12.64 11.04 11.77
N ALA A 137 11.47 11.12 11.15
CA ALA A 137 10.18 11.36 11.80
C ALA A 137 9.13 10.42 11.21
N GLU A 138 7.99 10.30 11.89
CA GLU A 138 6.84 9.51 11.47
C GLU A 138 5.57 10.36 11.51
N LEU A 139 4.73 10.28 10.49
CA LEU A 139 3.36 10.76 10.57
C LEU A 139 2.50 9.66 11.18
N VAL A 140 1.83 9.96 12.28
CA VAL A 140 1.04 9.02 13.06
C VAL A 140 -0.42 9.43 13.02
N PHE A 141 -1.29 8.48 12.72
CA PHE A 141 -2.74 8.63 12.78
C PHE A 141 -3.42 7.27 12.90
N SER A 142 -4.63 7.26 13.44
CA SER A 142 -5.46 6.07 13.52
C SER A 142 -6.78 6.27 12.78
N CYS A 143 -7.15 5.27 11.99
CA CYS A 143 -8.41 5.21 11.28
C CYS A 143 -9.45 4.51 12.16
N VAL A 144 -10.12 5.27 13.04
CA VAL A 144 -11.10 4.72 13.99
C VAL A 144 -12.37 4.22 13.29
N ALA A 145 -12.86 3.06 13.74
CA ALA A 145 -14.12 2.45 13.34
C ALA A 145 -15.32 3.22 13.91
N GLY A 146 -16.15 3.83 13.04
CA GLY A 146 -17.48 4.29 13.41
C GLY A 146 -18.44 3.11 13.50
N ILE A 147 -19.25 3.11 14.56
CA ILE A 147 -20.11 2.01 15.06
C ILE A 147 -21.10 1.46 14.02
N ALA A 148 -21.35 0.14 14.18
CA ALA A 148 -22.38 -0.75 13.61
C ALA A 148 -22.06 -1.44 12.27
N GLY A 149 -21.55 -2.67 12.38
CA GLY A 149 -21.72 -3.73 11.38
C GLY A 149 -20.54 -3.92 10.44
N ASP A 150 -19.57 -4.72 10.89
CA ASP A 150 -18.62 -5.50 10.11
C ASP A 150 -17.68 -4.78 9.09
N ILE A 151 -16.38 -4.96 9.37
CA ILE A 151 -15.28 -5.05 8.40
C ILE A 151 -15.01 -3.74 7.62
N ASN A 152 -14.18 -2.89 8.23
CA ASN A 152 -13.82 -1.56 7.72
C ASN A 152 -12.82 -1.60 6.57
N THR A 153 -12.95 -0.68 5.61
CA THR A 153 -11.93 -0.43 4.58
C THR A 153 -11.26 0.91 4.82
N VAL A 154 -9.94 0.91 4.96
CA VAL A 154 -9.11 2.10 5.13
C VAL A 154 -8.59 2.53 3.76
N ASN A 155 -8.76 3.81 3.41
CA ASN A 155 -8.18 4.39 2.21
C ASN A 155 -7.36 5.63 2.59
N ILE A 156 -6.14 5.68 2.09
CA ILE A 156 -5.17 6.72 2.38
C ILE A 156 -4.64 7.25 1.04
N LYS A 157 -4.67 8.56 0.90
CA LYS A 157 -3.96 9.28 -0.15
C LYS A 157 -3.05 10.31 0.49
N MET A 158 -1.80 10.30 0.10
CA MET A 158 -0.79 11.22 0.62
C MET A 158 0.19 11.60 -0.48
N VAL A 159 0.76 12.80 -0.35
CA VAL A 159 1.81 13.26 -1.25
C VAL A 159 3.08 13.48 -0.42
N LEU A 160 4.10 12.68 -0.70
CA LEU A 160 5.44 12.85 -0.16
C LEU A 160 6.23 13.75 -1.10
N GLU A 161 6.94 14.72 -0.53
CA GLU A 161 7.83 15.61 -1.26
C GLU A 161 9.26 15.39 -0.77
N PHE A 162 10.16 15.09 -1.71
CA PHE A 162 11.58 14.87 -1.49
C PHE A 162 12.37 16.02 -2.13
N LYS A 163 13.07 16.79 -1.31
CA LYS A 163 13.92 17.91 -1.75
C LYS A 163 15.40 17.52 -1.85
N LYS A 164 15.70 16.28 -2.27
CA LYS A 164 17.09 15.80 -2.33
C LYS A 164 17.50 15.41 -3.76
N PRO A 165 18.44 16.16 -4.38
CA PRO A 165 18.75 16.03 -5.79
C PRO A 165 19.85 15.05 -6.19
N VAL A 166 20.70 14.60 -5.26
CA VAL A 166 21.87 13.78 -5.62
C VAL A 166 22.14 12.77 -4.50
N TYR A 167 22.16 11.49 -4.87
CA TYR A 167 22.77 10.45 -4.05
C TYR A 167 24.26 10.42 -4.38
N SER A 168 25.11 10.89 -3.47
CA SER A 168 26.55 10.66 -3.62
C SER A 168 26.86 9.18 -3.43
N VAL A 169 27.96 8.69 -4.03
CA VAL A 169 28.40 7.28 -3.93
C VAL A 169 28.50 6.80 -2.48
N SER A 170 28.76 7.71 -1.53
CA SER A 170 28.77 7.46 -0.09
C SER A 170 27.43 6.98 0.49
N ASN A 171 26.30 7.30 -0.15
CA ASN A 171 24.97 6.92 0.29
C ASN A 171 24.48 5.62 -0.35
N TYR A 172 25.20 5.14 -1.37
CA TYR A 172 24.87 3.89 -2.06
C TYR A 172 24.80 2.67 -1.12
N PRO A 173 25.62 2.53 -0.06
CA PRO A 173 25.47 1.42 0.89
C PRO A 173 24.13 1.44 1.63
N GLU A 174 23.64 2.62 2.03
CA GLU A 174 22.35 2.78 2.70
C GLU A 174 21.19 2.48 1.74
N PHE A 175 21.28 2.94 0.49
CA PHE A 175 20.29 2.60 -0.54
C PHE A 175 20.32 1.13 -0.91
N HIS A 176 21.51 0.54 -1.05
CA HIS A 176 21.66 -0.86 -1.40
C HIS A 176 21.04 -1.76 -0.33
N GLU A 177 21.30 -1.50 0.95
CA GLU A 177 20.68 -2.24 2.05
C GLU A 177 19.17 -1.97 2.14
N PHE A 178 18.71 -0.73 1.95
CA PHE A 178 17.28 -0.42 1.88
C PHE A 178 16.58 -1.14 0.73
N TYR A 179 17.13 -1.09 -0.49
CA TYR A 179 16.58 -1.79 -1.65
C TYR A 179 16.66 -3.31 -1.48
N LYS A 180 17.70 -3.84 -0.85
CA LYS A 180 17.78 -5.26 -0.53
C LYS A 180 16.68 -5.67 0.45
N GLN A 181 16.40 -4.86 1.47
CA GLN A 181 15.26 -5.06 2.37
C GLN A 181 13.92 -4.93 1.65
N LEU A 182 13.78 -3.93 0.77
CA LEU A 182 12.60 -3.70 -0.04
C LEU A 182 12.35 -4.84 -1.03
N PHE A 183 13.35 -5.28 -1.77
CA PHE A 183 13.24 -6.42 -2.68
C PHE A 183 13.03 -7.73 -1.94
N THR A 184 13.59 -7.91 -0.74
CA THR A 184 13.29 -9.07 0.11
C THR A 184 11.83 -9.04 0.54
N PHE A 185 11.32 -7.87 0.95
CA PHE A 185 9.92 -7.67 1.32
C PHE A 185 8.94 -7.81 0.13
N LEU A 186 9.33 -7.36 -1.06
CA LEU A 186 8.50 -7.44 -2.27
C LEU A 186 8.56 -8.82 -2.95
N ASN A 187 9.66 -9.55 -2.81
CA ASN A 187 9.81 -10.93 -3.33
C ASN A 187 9.38 -12.00 -2.32
N GLU A 188 9.19 -11.65 -1.05
CA GLU A 188 8.33 -12.43 -0.19
C GLU A 188 6.92 -12.37 -0.76
N GLN A 189 6.36 -13.51 -1.16
CA GLN A 189 4.90 -13.65 -1.11
C GLN A 189 4.51 -13.22 0.30
N ILE A 190 3.79 -12.11 0.44
CA ILE A 190 3.36 -11.58 1.74
C ILE A 190 2.46 -12.65 2.38
N VAL A 191 3.08 -13.55 3.15
CA VAL A 191 2.44 -14.53 4.01
C VAL A 191 2.73 -14.03 5.42
N ILE A 192 1.77 -13.32 6.00
CA ILE A 192 1.85 -12.87 7.39
C ILE A 192 1.77 -14.13 8.26
N LYS A 193 2.92 -14.68 8.64
CA LYS A 193 2.97 -15.84 9.52
C LYS A 193 2.55 -15.43 10.93
N LYS A 194 1.60 -16.20 11.49
CA LYS A 194 1.16 -16.13 12.88
C LYS A 194 2.38 -16.29 13.80
N ASN A 195 2.69 -15.26 14.60
CA ASN A 195 3.60 -15.41 15.73
C ASN A 195 2.93 -16.37 16.73
N LEU A 196 3.37 -17.62 16.71
CA LEU A 196 3.17 -18.56 17.80
C LEU A 196 4.18 -18.22 18.88
N ASN A 197 3.82 -17.33 19.80
CA ASN A 197 4.39 -17.42 21.14
C ASN A 197 3.28 -17.96 22.05
N SER A 198 3.51 -19.24 22.35
CA SER A 198 2.86 -20.13 23.30
C SER A 198 2.94 -19.62 24.73
N ASP A 199 1.85 -19.90 25.46
CA ASP A 199 1.69 -20.12 26.90
C ASP A 199 2.13 -19.04 27.91
#